data_AF-T2J0K3-F1
#
_entry.id   AF-T2J0K3-F1
#
_cell.length_a   1.000
_cell.length_b   1.000
_cell.length_c   1.000
_cell.angle_alpha   90.00
_cell.angle_beta   90.00
_cell.angle_gamma   90.00
#
_symmetry.space_group_name_H-M   'P 1'
#
loop_
_entity.id
_entity.type
_entity.pdbx_description
1 polymer ?
#
loop_
_entity_poly.entity_id
_entity_poly.type
_entity_poly.pdbx_seq_one_letter_code
_entity_poly.pdbx_strand_id
1 'polypeptide(L)'
;MSTPDFNLQKSLEQIRKEPEYDPEKTVIFLVPDAEITKATQNSIKLIEALPSNNQISVAGLWSSYKDELLNLNNKTVLSNIILSSFIYPFDPNYNNINFKNNAQHLWQEDNHPITTIITPRTASAYDATRAFIEAIEQQSQPRRFLFFDIPQRVTRKGIQKTFANPNFQAQGSTATIQFNTDENSDRKNGDRRNPPISLIHIVPCGDYHEFIPIEFDDPKDVGLQCP
;
A
#
# COMPACT_ATOMS: atom_id res chain seq x y z
N MET A 1 19.24 7.94 10.12
CA MET A 1 20.26 7.23 10.94
C MET A 1 19.69 5.89 11.34
N SER A 2 20.38 4.77 11.09
CA SER A 2 20.00 3.45 11.61
C SER A 2 21.08 3.02 12.60
N THR A 3 20.74 2.92 13.89
CA THR A 3 21.65 2.48 14.95
C THR A 3 20.95 1.44 15.84
N PRO A 4 21.66 0.41 16.33
CA PRO A 4 21.07 -0.63 17.18
C PRO A 4 20.37 -0.09 18.43
N ASP A 5 20.80 1.06 18.92
CA ASP A 5 20.30 1.75 20.11
C ASP A 5 19.76 3.15 19.76
N PHE A 6 18.83 3.24 18.80
CA PHE A 6 18.23 4.51 18.43
C PHE A 6 17.52 5.16 19.65
N ASN A 7 17.99 6.34 20.06
CA ASN A 7 17.39 7.15 21.12
C ASN A 7 16.78 8.41 20.51
N LEU A 8 15.45 8.44 20.43
CA LEU A 8 14.73 9.53 19.79
C LEU A 8 15.01 10.89 20.43
N GLN A 9 14.97 10.99 21.76
CA GLN A 9 15.18 12.28 22.44
C GLN A 9 16.54 12.85 22.10
N LYS A 10 17.59 12.02 22.15
CA LYS A 10 18.94 12.41 21.78
C LYS A 10 19.03 12.81 20.31
N SER A 11 18.37 12.08 19.41
CA SER A 11 18.35 12.43 17.99
C SER A 11 17.61 13.74 17.72
N LEU A 12 16.47 13.99 18.38
CA LEU A 12 15.75 15.27 18.28
C LEU A 12 16.59 16.42 18.86
N GLU A 13 17.28 16.22 19.98
CA GLU A 13 18.20 17.20 20.54
C GLU A 13 19.38 17.51 19.63
N GLN A 14 19.93 16.50 18.94
CA GLN A 14 20.99 16.69 17.95
C GLN A 14 20.47 17.48 16.75
N ILE A 15 19.33 17.09 16.19
CA ILE A 15 18.70 17.79 15.06
C ILE A 15 18.43 19.26 15.42
N ARG A 16 17.92 19.55 16.62
CA ARG A 16 17.67 20.93 17.09
C ARG A 16 18.92 21.80 17.23
N LYS A 17 20.11 21.19 17.30
CA LYS A 17 21.39 21.91 17.38
C LYS A 17 22.00 22.18 16.01
N GLU A 18 21.47 21.60 14.95
CA GLU A 18 21.94 21.86 13.60
C GLU A 18 21.61 23.32 13.21
N PRO A 19 22.55 24.08 12.62
CA PRO A 19 22.32 25.48 12.24
C PRO A 19 21.16 25.68 11.25
N GLU A 20 20.86 24.64 10.46
CA GLU A 20 19.82 24.62 9.44
C GLU A 20 18.47 24.11 9.97
N TYR A 21 18.39 23.78 11.25
CA TYR A 21 17.15 23.30 11.85
C TYR A 21 16.10 24.40 11.87
N ASP A 22 15.05 24.16 11.09
CA ASP A 22 13.81 24.90 11.13
C ASP A 22 12.69 23.88 11.41
N PRO A 23 12.00 23.96 12.56
CA PRO A 23 10.94 23.02 12.89
C PRO A 23 9.90 22.93 11.77
N GLU A 24 9.53 24.06 11.14
CA GLU A 24 8.51 24.11 10.08
C GLU A 24 8.98 23.51 8.74
N LYS A 25 10.29 23.32 8.57
CA LYS A 25 10.88 22.72 7.35
C LYS A 25 11.50 21.34 7.60
N THR A 26 11.49 20.86 8.85
CA THR A 26 12.07 19.58 9.21
C THR A 26 11.06 18.46 9.01
N VAL A 27 11.42 17.51 8.14
CA VAL A 27 10.64 16.29 7.89
C VAL A 27 11.41 15.08 8.42
N ILE A 28 10.76 14.24 9.20
CA ILE A 28 11.29 12.93 9.57
C ILE A 28 10.83 11.92 8.53
N PHE A 29 11.78 11.35 7.79
CA PHE A 29 11.50 10.28 6.84
C PHE A 29 11.66 8.90 7.51
N LEU A 30 10.57 8.13 7.56
CA LEU A 30 10.49 6.82 8.20
C LEU A 30 10.34 5.69 7.18
N VAL A 31 11.30 4.77 7.21
CA VAL A 31 11.28 3.54 6.41
C VAL A 31 11.47 2.35 7.33
N PRO A 32 10.44 1.97 8.12
CA PRO A 32 10.49 0.73 8.88
C PRO A 32 10.44 -0.44 7.90
N ASP A 33 11.22 -1.47 8.20
CA ASP A 33 11.07 -2.76 7.55
C ASP A 33 9.69 -3.34 7.89
N ALA A 34 8.88 -3.56 6.85
CA ALA A 34 7.50 -4.01 6.94
C ALA A 34 7.35 -5.45 7.48
N GLU A 35 8.44 -6.21 7.55
CA GLU A 35 8.48 -7.62 7.98
C GLU A 35 9.04 -7.78 9.40
N ILE A 36 9.68 -6.74 9.94
CA ILE A 36 10.28 -6.78 11.28
C ILE A 36 9.36 -6.04 12.27
N THR A 37 8.60 -6.80 13.06
CA THR A 37 7.66 -6.28 14.06
C THR A 37 8.28 -5.22 14.97
N LYS A 38 9.52 -5.44 15.42
CA LYS A 38 10.24 -4.48 16.29
C LYS A 38 10.54 -3.15 15.59
N ALA A 39 10.91 -3.18 14.31
CA ALA A 39 11.20 -1.96 13.56
C ALA A 39 9.92 -1.11 13.40
N THR A 40 8.80 -1.76 13.08
CA THR A 40 7.48 -1.11 12.97
C THR A 40 7.01 -0.55 14.32
N GLN A 41 7.14 -1.31 15.40
CA GLN A 41 6.80 -0.82 16.75
C GLN A 41 7.65 0.38 17.17
N ASN A 42 8.95 0.35 16.84
CA ASN A 42 9.85 1.45 17.16
C ASN A 42 9.52 2.71 16.33
N SER A 43 9.11 2.59 15.07
CA SER A 43 8.68 3.74 14.27
C SER A 43 7.37 4.35 14.81
N ILE A 44 6.43 3.53 15.29
CA ILE A 44 5.20 4.02 15.93
C ILE A 44 5.53 4.78 17.22
N LYS A 45 6.34 4.20 18.10
CA LYS A 45 6.81 4.88 19.33
C LYS A 45 7.54 6.19 19.03
N LEU A 46 8.25 6.24 17.90
CA LEU A 46 8.93 7.44 17.45
C LEU A 46 7.93 8.56 17.17
N ILE A 47 6.89 8.26 16.40
CA ILE A 47 5.83 9.20 16.04
C ILE A 47 5.07 9.66 17.29
N GLU A 48 4.73 8.75 18.21
CA GLU A 48 4.03 9.09 19.46
C GLU A 48 4.80 10.07 20.34
N ALA A 49 6.13 9.98 20.33
CA ALA A 49 7.00 10.84 21.13
C ALA A 49 7.31 12.19 20.45
N LEU A 50 6.76 12.46 19.27
CA LEU A 50 6.84 13.78 18.65
C LEU A 50 6.02 14.82 19.42
N PRO A 51 6.45 16.09 19.44
CA PRO A 51 5.69 17.16 20.07
C PRO A 51 4.27 17.27 19.47
N SER A 52 3.26 17.41 20.33
CA SER A 52 1.84 17.56 19.92
C SER A 52 1.52 18.88 19.21
N ASN A 53 2.50 19.77 19.00
CA ASN A 53 2.31 21.09 18.41
C ASN A 53 2.37 21.07 16.87
N ASN A 54 2.42 19.89 16.26
CA ASN A 54 2.41 19.69 14.80
C ASN A 54 3.49 20.46 14.04
N GLN A 55 4.63 20.74 14.68
CA GLN A 55 5.72 21.43 14.01
C GLN A 55 6.51 20.52 13.08
N ILE A 56 6.64 19.22 13.40
CA ILE A 56 7.44 18.28 12.62
C ILE A 56 6.50 17.45 11.75
N SER A 57 6.80 17.41 10.44
CA SER A 57 6.10 16.52 9.50
C SER A 57 6.78 15.15 9.44
N VAL A 58 5.98 14.10 9.23
CA VAL A 58 6.48 12.74 9.07
C VAL A 58 6.14 12.26 7.68
N ALA A 59 7.17 11.88 6.93
CA ALA A 59 7.00 11.23 5.64
C ALA A 59 7.36 9.74 5.78
N GLY A 60 6.56 8.84 5.21
CA GLY A 60 6.81 7.41 5.29
C GLY A 60 6.51 6.66 4.00
N LEU A 61 6.89 5.38 3.98
CA LEU A 61 6.49 4.46 2.91
C LEU A 61 5.29 3.62 3.33
N TRP A 62 4.69 2.93 2.36
CA TRP A 62 3.54 2.04 2.49
C TRP A 62 3.68 0.99 3.60
N SER A 63 4.91 0.64 3.99
CA SER A 63 5.19 -0.26 5.11
C SER A 63 4.64 0.27 6.44
N SER A 64 4.43 1.58 6.53
CA SER A 64 3.87 2.28 7.68
C SER A 64 2.34 2.41 7.63
N TYR A 65 1.68 1.90 6.57
CA TYR A 65 0.22 1.82 6.46
C TYR A 65 -0.31 0.77 7.44
N LYS A 66 -0.70 1.21 8.63
CA LYS A 66 -0.96 0.36 9.80
C LYS A 66 -2.07 0.93 10.67
N ASP A 67 -2.95 0.06 11.15
CA ASP A 67 -4.05 0.38 12.07
C ASP A 67 -3.52 1.01 13.37
N GLU A 68 -2.37 0.54 13.85
CA GLU A 68 -1.73 1.08 15.04
C GLU A 68 -1.42 2.57 14.90
N LEU A 69 -1.14 3.04 13.67
CA LEU A 69 -0.91 4.45 13.40
C LEU A 69 -2.19 5.29 13.47
N LEU A 70 -3.34 4.74 13.07
CA LEU A 70 -4.62 5.45 13.21
C LEU A 70 -5.07 5.51 14.67
N ASN A 71 -4.57 4.58 15.49
CA ASN A 71 -4.93 4.40 16.89
C ASN A 71 -3.97 5.06 17.90
N LEU A 72 -3.05 5.93 17.47
CA LEU A 72 -2.16 6.64 18.40
C LEU A 72 -2.95 7.41 19.46
N ASN A 73 -2.41 7.47 20.67
CA ASN A 73 -2.98 8.29 21.75
C ASN A 73 -2.90 9.80 21.43
N ASN A 74 -1.78 10.23 20.85
CA ASN A 74 -1.55 11.60 20.44
C ASN A 74 -2.17 11.82 19.05
N LYS A 75 -3.45 12.21 19.00
CA LYS A 75 -4.15 12.41 17.71
C LYS A 75 -3.66 13.62 16.91
N THR A 76 -3.05 14.61 17.57
CA THR A 76 -2.64 15.84 16.87
C THR A 76 -1.58 15.56 15.82
N VAL A 77 -0.63 14.64 16.09
CA VAL A 77 0.45 14.33 15.16
C VAL A 77 -0.03 13.63 13.88
N LEU A 78 -1.24 13.06 13.86
CA LEU A 78 -1.76 12.30 12.70
C LEU A 78 -1.90 13.17 11.45
N SER A 79 -2.30 14.44 11.61
CA SER A 79 -2.47 15.37 10.49
C SER A 79 -1.17 15.71 9.77
N ASN A 80 -0.03 15.39 10.38
CA ASN A 80 1.31 15.69 9.86
C ASN A 80 1.98 14.48 9.20
N ILE A 81 1.26 13.36 9.09
CA ILE A 81 1.79 12.12 8.53
C ILE A 81 1.35 12.00 7.08
N ILE A 82 2.34 11.91 6.19
CA ILE A 82 2.15 11.63 4.77
C ILE A 82 2.87 10.33 4.46
N LEU A 83 2.17 9.37 3.87
CA LEU A 83 2.76 8.11 3.44
C LEU A 83 2.72 8.00 1.92
N SER A 84 3.77 7.45 1.32
CA SER A 84 3.74 7.00 -0.06
C SER A 84 3.19 5.58 -0.12
N SER A 85 2.06 5.39 -0.80
CA SER A 85 1.49 4.08 -1.05
C SER A 85 1.50 3.76 -2.53
N PHE A 86 1.98 2.57 -2.88
CA PHE A 86 1.95 2.05 -4.26
C PHE A 86 0.59 1.44 -4.63
N ILE A 87 -0.36 1.45 -3.69
CA ILE A 87 -1.76 1.04 -3.86
C ILE A 87 -2.59 1.81 -2.83
N TYR A 88 -3.60 2.56 -3.28
CA TYR A 88 -4.66 3.03 -2.38
C TYR A 88 -5.88 2.09 -2.47
N PRO A 89 -6.27 1.42 -1.37
CA PRO A 89 -7.36 0.45 -1.36
C PRO A 89 -8.73 1.01 -1.70
N PHE A 90 -8.90 2.34 -1.69
CA PHE A 90 -10.18 3.00 -1.93
C PHE A 90 -10.12 4.00 -3.09
N ASP A 91 -9.20 3.80 -4.04
CA ASP A 91 -9.13 4.66 -5.22
C ASP A 91 -10.47 4.56 -6.00
N PRO A 92 -11.24 5.66 -6.11
CA PRO A 92 -12.55 5.64 -6.74
C PRO A 92 -12.49 5.36 -8.24
N ASN A 93 -11.32 5.53 -8.88
CA ASN A 93 -11.16 5.32 -10.32
C ASN A 93 -11.03 3.83 -10.70
N TYR A 94 -10.66 2.99 -9.75
CA TYR A 94 -10.57 1.56 -9.94
C TYR A 94 -11.73 0.93 -9.18
N ASN A 95 -12.50 0.07 -9.84
CA ASN A 95 -13.78 -0.48 -9.37
C ASN A 95 -13.61 -1.40 -8.14
N ASN A 96 -13.15 -0.81 -7.02
CA ASN A 96 -12.51 -1.43 -5.87
C ASN A 96 -13.48 -1.54 -4.68
N ILE A 97 -14.66 -0.92 -4.79
CA ILE A 97 -15.73 -1.01 -3.78
C ILE A 97 -16.11 -2.47 -3.54
N ASN A 98 -16.18 -3.30 -4.59
CA ASN A 98 -16.49 -4.73 -4.44
C ASN A 98 -15.36 -5.50 -3.75
N PHE A 99 -14.09 -5.23 -4.08
CA PHE A 99 -12.96 -5.89 -3.40
C PHE A 99 -12.94 -5.51 -1.92
N LYS A 100 -13.04 -4.22 -1.59
CA LYS A 100 -13.17 -3.74 -0.20
C LYS A 100 -14.29 -4.45 0.52
N ASN A 101 -15.53 -4.32 0.04
CA ASN A 101 -16.70 -4.81 0.75
C ASN A 101 -16.64 -6.33 0.95
N ASN A 102 -16.20 -7.06 -0.08
CA ASN A 102 -16.05 -8.52 0.01
C ASN A 102 -14.92 -8.90 0.96
N ALA A 103 -13.78 -8.24 0.89
CA ALA A 103 -12.62 -8.51 1.74
C ALA A 103 -12.93 -8.20 3.21
N GLN A 104 -13.56 -7.05 3.48
CA GLN A 104 -14.03 -6.69 4.80
C GLN A 104 -15.03 -7.71 5.31
N HIS A 105 -16.05 -8.10 4.51
CA HIS A 105 -17.04 -9.08 4.90
C HIS A 105 -16.44 -10.47 5.20
N LEU A 106 -15.54 -10.96 4.35
CA LEU A 106 -14.88 -12.26 4.53
C LEU A 106 -13.95 -12.30 5.74
N TRP A 107 -13.36 -11.17 6.11
CA TRP A 107 -12.46 -11.03 7.26
C TRP A 107 -13.11 -10.35 8.47
N GLN A 108 -14.45 -10.31 8.51
CA GLN A 108 -15.17 -10.07 9.76
C GLN A 108 -14.91 -11.29 10.64
N GLU A 109 -13.98 -11.16 11.59
CA GLU A 109 -13.98 -12.03 12.74
C GLU A 109 -15.13 -11.60 13.65
N ASP A 110 -15.90 -12.56 14.19
CA ASP A 110 -17.10 -12.35 15.01
C ASP A 110 -16.90 -11.41 16.23
N ASN A 111 -15.68 -10.97 16.53
CA ASN A 111 -15.34 -10.08 17.64
C ASN A 111 -14.35 -8.94 17.29
N HIS A 112 -14.02 -8.71 16.01
CA HIS A 112 -13.24 -7.54 15.60
C HIS A 112 -14.15 -6.48 14.98
N PRO A 113 -14.02 -5.19 15.37
CA PRO A 113 -14.79 -4.12 14.75
C PRO A 113 -14.55 -4.08 13.23
N ILE A 114 -15.49 -3.45 12.49
CA ILE A 114 -15.52 -3.26 11.01
C ILE A 114 -14.25 -2.60 10.43
N THR A 115 -13.27 -2.32 11.27
CA THR A 115 -12.01 -1.64 10.99
C THR A 115 -10.92 -2.56 10.46
N THR A 116 -11.19 -3.79 9.94
CA THR A 116 -10.12 -4.57 9.28
C THR A 116 -9.61 -3.77 8.10
N ILE A 117 -8.46 -3.13 8.28
CA ILE A 117 -7.92 -2.23 7.29
C ILE A 117 -7.38 -3.08 6.13
N ILE A 118 -7.91 -2.82 4.94
CA ILE A 118 -7.36 -3.36 3.72
C ILE A 118 -6.04 -2.65 3.47
N THR A 119 -4.92 -3.32 3.67
CA THR A 119 -3.59 -2.71 3.48
C THR A 119 -3.15 -2.78 2.01
N PRO A 120 -2.20 -1.93 1.57
CA PRO A 120 -1.54 -2.06 0.27
C PRO A 120 -0.97 -3.46 0.03
N ARG A 121 -0.46 -4.12 1.09
CA ARG A 121 0.03 -5.51 1.02
C ARG A 121 -1.08 -6.49 0.63
N THR A 122 -2.24 -6.37 1.26
CA THR A 122 -3.40 -7.23 1.00
C THR A 122 -3.89 -7.08 -0.43
N ALA A 123 -4.03 -5.84 -0.89
CA ALA A 123 -4.43 -5.54 -2.27
C ALA A 123 -3.38 -6.03 -3.29
N SER A 124 -2.08 -5.96 -2.96
CA SER A 124 -1.00 -6.52 -3.79
C SER A 124 -1.12 -8.03 -3.94
N ALA A 125 -1.39 -8.73 -2.84
CA ALA A 125 -1.56 -10.18 -2.86
C ALA A 125 -2.79 -10.59 -3.67
N TYR A 126 -3.88 -9.82 -3.57
CA TYR A 126 -5.06 -10.02 -4.41
C TYR A 126 -4.73 -9.86 -5.89
N ASP A 127 -4.07 -8.76 -6.29
CA ASP A 127 -3.68 -8.51 -7.67
C ASP A 127 -2.73 -9.60 -8.20
N ALA A 128 -1.74 -10.02 -7.40
CA ALA A 128 -0.87 -11.12 -7.78
C ALA A 128 -1.68 -12.41 -8.06
N THR A 129 -2.68 -12.71 -7.23
CA THR A 129 -3.56 -13.86 -7.41
C THR A 129 -4.39 -13.73 -8.69
N ARG A 130 -4.95 -12.53 -8.96
CA ARG A 130 -5.67 -12.25 -10.21
C ARG A 130 -4.80 -12.47 -11.44
N ALA A 131 -3.54 -12.03 -11.41
CA ALA A 131 -2.61 -12.26 -12.51
C ALA A 131 -2.37 -13.77 -12.74
N PHE A 132 -2.18 -14.55 -11.68
CA PHE A 132 -2.02 -16.00 -11.81
C PHE A 132 -3.27 -16.68 -12.37
N ILE A 133 -4.47 -16.30 -11.92
CA ILE A 133 -5.74 -16.82 -12.44
C ILE A 133 -5.82 -16.56 -13.95
N GLU A 134 -5.61 -15.31 -14.37
CA GLU A 134 -5.64 -14.94 -15.78
C GLU A 134 -4.61 -15.74 -16.60
N ALA A 135 -3.38 -15.90 -16.09
CA ALA A 135 -2.36 -16.67 -16.79
C ALA A 135 -2.70 -18.17 -16.92
N ILE A 136 -3.34 -18.74 -15.89
CA ILE A 136 -3.85 -20.11 -15.90
C ILE A 136 -4.98 -20.23 -16.93
N GLU A 137 -5.94 -19.31 -16.93
CA GLU A 137 -7.07 -19.28 -17.86
C GLU A 137 -6.59 -19.18 -19.31
N GLN A 138 -5.72 -18.22 -19.62
CA GLN A 138 -5.13 -18.07 -20.96
C GLN A 138 -4.35 -19.32 -21.41
N GLN A 139 -3.63 -19.98 -20.49
CA GLN A 139 -2.92 -21.22 -20.82
C GLN A 139 -3.85 -22.41 -21.00
N SER A 140 -4.96 -22.46 -20.25
CA SER A 140 -5.93 -23.56 -20.27
C SER A 140 -6.85 -23.55 -21.48
N GLN A 141 -6.91 -22.43 -22.22
CA GLN A 141 -7.66 -22.34 -23.47
C GLN A 141 -7.23 -23.45 -24.44
N PRO A 142 -8.17 -24.27 -24.94
CA PRO A 142 -7.84 -25.35 -25.85
C PRO A 142 -7.17 -24.81 -27.10
N ARG A 143 -6.14 -25.52 -27.58
CA ARG A 143 -5.58 -25.23 -28.90
C ARG A 143 -6.39 -25.97 -29.94
N ARG A 144 -6.99 -25.23 -30.86
CA ARG A 144 -7.71 -25.79 -31.98
C ARG A 144 -6.73 -26.30 -33.03
N PHE A 145 -6.79 -27.60 -33.32
CA PHE A 145 -6.09 -28.21 -34.45
C PHE A 145 -7.12 -28.82 -35.39
N LEU A 146 -7.28 -28.21 -36.57
CA LEU A 146 -8.37 -28.50 -37.50
C LEU A 146 -9.75 -28.37 -36.81
N PHE A 147 -10.40 -29.50 -36.51
CA PHE A 147 -11.72 -29.59 -35.91
C PHE A 147 -11.70 -30.13 -34.47
N PHE A 148 -10.52 -30.33 -33.87
CA PHE A 148 -10.37 -30.86 -32.52
C PHE A 148 -9.78 -29.83 -31.56
N ASP A 149 -10.37 -29.76 -30.38
CA ASP A 149 -9.82 -29.02 -29.26
C ASP A 149 -8.84 -29.91 -28.49
N ILE A 150 -7.58 -29.47 -28.40
CA ILE A 150 -6.54 -30.17 -27.65
C ILE A 150 -6.43 -29.53 -26.27
N PRO A 151 -6.79 -30.25 -25.19
CA PRO A 151 -6.66 -29.74 -23.83
C PRO A 151 -5.22 -29.29 -23.56
N GLN A 152 -5.07 -28.09 -23.01
CA GLN A 152 -3.76 -27.57 -22.65
C GLN A 152 -3.47 -27.85 -21.18
N ARG A 153 -2.27 -28.36 -20.88
CA ARG A 153 -1.79 -28.51 -19.51
C ARG A 153 -1.12 -27.23 -19.04
N VAL A 154 -1.53 -26.75 -17.88
CA VAL A 154 -0.92 -25.61 -17.20
C VAL A 154 0.47 -25.98 -16.69
N THR A 155 1.47 -25.14 -16.93
CA THR A 155 2.86 -25.39 -16.53
C THR A 155 3.54 -24.10 -16.08
N ARG A 156 4.50 -24.20 -15.17
CA ARG A 156 5.28 -23.03 -14.70
C ARG A 156 5.93 -22.25 -15.84
N LYS A 157 6.54 -22.96 -16.80
CA LYS A 157 7.13 -22.34 -18.01
C LYS A 157 6.08 -21.66 -18.89
N GLY A 158 4.87 -22.22 -18.96
CA GLY A 158 3.76 -21.62 -19.67
C GLY A 158 3.30 -20.32 -19.02
N ILE A 159 3.07 -20.33 -17.70
CA ILE A 159 2.72 -19.13 -16.93
C ILE A 159 3.77 -18.02 -17.09
N GLN A 160 5.07 -18.35 -16.99
CA GLN A 160 6.15 -17.38 -17.22
C GLN A 160 6.10 -16.76 -18.62
N LYS A 161 5.82 -17.57 -19.66
CA LYS A 161 5.63 -17.07 -21.02
C LYS A 161 4.39 -16.19 -21.17
N THR A 162 3.31 -16.54 -20.48
CA THR A 162 2.08 -15.73 -20.46
C THR A 162 2.36 -14.37 -19.84
N PHE A 163 3.03 -14.30 -18.68
CA PHE A 163 3.42 -13.02 -18.06
C PHE A 163 4.42 -12.22 -18.89
N ALA A 164 5.32 -12.90 -19.62
CA ALA A 164 6.27 -12.25 -20.52
C ALA A 164 5.64 -11.74 -21.83
N ASN A 165 4.37 -12.03 -22.09
CA ASN A 165 3.67 -11.51 -23.26
C ASN A 165 3.41 -9.99 -23.07
N PRO A 166 3.86 -9.11 -23.99
CA PRO A 166 3.62 -7.67 -23.87
C PRO A 166 2.14 -7.27 -23.89
N ASN A 167 1.27 -8.17 -24.35
CA ASN A 167 -0.17 -7.98 -24.36
C ASN A 167 -0.87 -8.61 -23.15
N PHE A 168 -0.14 -9.20 -22.19
CA PHE A 168 -0.73 -9.71 -20.97
C PHE A 168 -1.39 -8.59 -20.19
N GLN A 169 -2.66 -8.81 -19.83
CA GLN A 169 -3.44 -7.90 -19.01
C GLN A 169 -4.35 -8.72 -18.11
N ALA A 170 -4.45 -8.33 -16.84
CA ALA A 170 -5.46 -8.86 -15.93
C ALA A 170 -6.15 -7.71 -15.20
N GLN A 171 -7.44 -7.84 -14.92
CA GLN A 171 -8.13 -6.87 -14.07
C GLN A 171 -7.77 -7.13 -12.60
N GLY A 172 -7.00 -6.20 -12.01
CA GLY A 172 -6.74 -6.14 -10.58
C GLY A 172 -7.80 -5.33 -9.83
N SER A 173 -7.70 -5.38 -8.50
CA SER A 173 -8.42 -4.49 -7.58
C SER A 173 -7.91 -3.06 -7.61
N THR A 174 -6.63 -2.87 -7.95
CA THR A 174 -5.95 -1.57 -7.80
C THR A 174 -5.65 -0.87 -9.10
N ALA A 175 -5.48 -1.63 -10.18
CA ALA A 175 -5.31 -1.17 -11.55
C ALA A 175 -5.32 -2.38 -12.48
N THR A 176 -5.35 -2.14 -13.79
CA THR A 176 -4.98 -3.15 -14.78
C THR A 176 -3.55 -3.63 -14.50
N ILE A 177 -3.37 -4.95 -14.45
CA ILE A 177 -2.08 -5.59 -14.17
C ILE A 177 -1.40 -5.85 -15.50
N GLN A 178 -0.20 -5.31 -15.64
CA GLN A 178 0.70 -5.48 -16.78
C GLN A 178 2.14 -5.61 -16.25
N PHE A 179 3.03 -6.21 -17.03
CA PHE A 179 4.43 -6.36 -16.66
C PHE A 179 5.36 -5.66 -17.65
N ASN A 180 6.53 -5.24 -17.18
CA ASN A 180 7.56 -4.69 -18.05
C ASN A 180 8.26 -5.82 -18.81
N THR A 181 7.92 -5.98 -20.08
CA THR A 181 8.41 -7.06 -20.95
C THR A 181 9.20 -6.57 -22.16
N ASP A 182 9.41 -5.26 -22.31
CA ASP A 182 10.12 -4.67 -23.44
C ASP A 182 11.57 -5.15 -23.48
N GLU A 183 11.95 -5.82 -24.58
CA GLU A 183 13.24 -6.46 -24.73
C GLU A 183 14.42 -5.48 -24.83
N ASN A 184 14.15 -4.23 -25.19
CA ASN A 184 15.16 -3.19 -25.37
C ASN A 184 15.19 -2.17 -24.22
N SER A 185 14.45 -2.44 -23.15
CA SER A 185 14.40 -1.56 -21.97
C SER A 185 15.22 -2.15 -20.83
N ASP A 186 15.98 -1.30 -20.13
CA ASP A 186 16.60 -1.62 -18.84
C ASP A 186 15.57 -2.05 -17.77
N ARG A 187 14.28 -1.91 -18.08
CA ARG A 187 13.13 -2.32 -17.25
C ARG A 187 12.60 -3.71 -17.59
N LYS A 188 13.28 -4.55 -18.40
CA LYS A 188 12.90 -5.96 -18.61
C LYS A 188 13.19 -6.81 -17.37
N ASN A 189 12.40 -6.61 -16.32
CA ASN A 189 12.62 -7.23 -15.03
C ASN A 189 11.40 -8.02 -14.54
N GLY A 190 10.28 -7.97 -15.27
CA GLY A 190 9.03 -8.62 -14.86
C GLY A 190 8.31 -7.87 -13.73
N ASP A 191 8.74 -6.65 -13.41
CA ASP A 191 8.02 -5.79 -12.49
C ASP A 191 6.67 -5.39 -13.07
N ARG A 192 5.73 -5.09 -12.18
CA ARG A 192 4.46 -4.48 -12.56
C ARG A 192 4.75 -3.17 -13.31
N ARG A 193 4.12 -3.01 -14.47
CA ARG A 193 4.20 -1.79 -15.28
C ARG A 193 3.32 -0.71 -14.64
N ASN A 194 3.90 0.47 -14.43
CA ASN A 194 3.22 1.67 -13.92
C ASN A 194 2.25 1.39 -12.75
N PRO A 195 2.72 0.79 -11.63
CA PRO A 195 1.86 0.69 -10.45
C PRO A 195 1.43 2.12 -10.05
N PRO A 196 0.15 2.33 -9.72
CA PRO A 196 -0.28 3.64 -9.22
C PRO A 196 0.53 3.97 -7.96
N ILE A 197 0.95 5.22 -7.80
CA ILE A 197 1.57 5.67 -6.56
C ILE A 197 0.76 6.86 -6.08
N SER A 198 0.23 6.75 -4.88
CA SER A 198 -0.53 7.79 -4.21
C SER A 198 0.23 8.25 -2.99
N LEU A 199 0.25 9.55 -2.76
CA LEU A 199 0.55 10.08 -1.44
C LEU A 199 -0.75 10.07 -0.67
N ILE A 200 -0.72 9.55 0.55
CA ILE A 200 -1.88 9.47 1.43
C ILE A 200 -1.59 10.20 2.73
N HIS A 201 -2.61 10.76 3.34
CA HIS A 201 -2.57 11.37 4.66
C HIS A 201 -3.67 10.76 5.56
N ILE A 202 -3.68 11.13 6.84
CA ILE A 202 -4.66 10.65 7.81
C ILE A 202 -5.66 11.75 8.10
N VAL A 203 -6.95 11.41 8.00
CA VAL A 203 -8.06 12.34 8.28
C VAL A 203 -9.03 11.76 9.32
N PRO A 204 -9.75 12.60 10.07
CA PRO A 204 -10.85 12.16 10.91
C PRO A 204 -12.00 11.54 10.07
N CYS A 205 -12.63 10.50 10.59
CA CYS A 205 -13.75 9.79 9.98
C CYS A 205 -14.73 9.37 11.09
N GLY A 206 -15.56 10.31 11.54
CA GLY A 206 -16.43 10.13 12.71
C GLY A 206 -15.60 9.96 13.99
N ASP A 207 -15.79 8.84 14.69
CA ASP A 207 -15.07 8.51 15.93
C ASP A 207 -13.67 7.88 15.70
N TYR A 208 -13.30 7.60 14.45
CA TYR A 208 -12.00 7.03 14.09
C TYR A 208 -11.25 7.89 13.05
N HIS A 209 -10.09 7.42 12.60
CA HIS A 209 -9.28 8.08 11.57
C HIS A 209 -9.07 7.11 10.41
N GLU A 210 -8.88 7.62 9.20
CA GLU A 210 -8.68 6.80 8.00
C GLU A 210 -7.59 7.39 7.11
N PHE A 211 -6.97 6.54 6.28
CA PHE A 211 -6.05 7.00 5.26
C PHE A 211 -6.82 7.40 3.99
N ILE A 212 -6.55 8.57 3.44
CA ILE A 212 -7.08 9.01 2.13
C ILE A 212 -5.95 9.62 1.27
N PRO A 213 -6.07 9.67 -0.07
CA PRO A 213 -5.10 10.31 -0.93
C PRO A 213 -5.03 11.81 -0.64
N ILE A 214 -3.83 12.38 -0.71
CA ILE A 214 -3.55 13.78 -0.36
C ILE A 214 -4.28 14.78 -1.26
N GLU A 215 -4.83 14.34 -2.39
CA GLU A 215 -5.64 15.17 -3.28
C GLU A 215 -7.06 15.42 -2.72
N PHE A 216 -7.46 14.71 -1.67
CA PHE A 216 -8.77 14.80 -1.04
C PHE A 216 -8.61 15.17 0.43
N ASP A 217 -9.55 15.96 0.97
CA ASP A 217 -9.56 16.34 2.39
C ASP A 217 -10.72 15.68 3.17
N ASP A 218 -11.79 15.27 2.48
CA ASP A 218 -12.96 14.61 3.08
C ASP A 218 -13.01 13.13 2.68
N PRO A 219 -13.13 12.20 3.65
CA PRO A 219 -13.35 10.78 3.38
C PRO A 219 -14.49 10.48 2.37
N LYS A 220 -15.53 11.33 2.33
CA LYS A 220 -16.67 11.15 1.40
C LYS A 220 -16.26 11.30 -0.06
N ASP A 221 -15.25 12.12 -0.36
CA ASP A 221 -14.79 12.35 -1.73
C ASP A 221 -14.11 11.11 -2.33
N VAL A 222 -13.62 10.22 -1.47
CA VAL A 222 -13.11 8.89 -1.84
C VAL A 222 -14.10 7.76 -1.58
N GLY A 223 -15.38 8.10 -1.37
CA GLY A 223 -16.46 7.14 -1.19
C GLY A 223 -16.46 6.41 0.15
N LEU A 224 -15.74 6.91 1.16
CA LEU A 224 -15.83 6.38 2.52
C LEU A 224 -17.09 6.88 3.22
N GLN A 225 -17.77 5.97 3.91
CA GLN A 225 -18.92 6.27 4.75
C GLN A 225 -18.46 6.22 6.21
N CYS A 226 -18.19 7.40 6.75
CA CYS A 226 -17.89 7.57 8.17
C CYS A 226 -19.20 7.58 8.98
N PRO A 227 -19.26 6.91 10.13
CA PRO A 227 -20.41 6.94 11.05
C PRO A 227 -20.60 8.32 11.69
#